data_AF-A0A845YIW9-F1
#
_entry.id   AF-A0A845YIW9-F1
#
_cell.length_a   1.000
_cell.length_b   1.000
_cell.length_c   1.000
_cell.angle_alpha   90.00
_cell.angle_beta   90.00
_cell.angle_gamma   90.00
#
_symmetry.space_group_name_H-M   'P 1'
#
loop_
_entity.id
_entity.type
_entity.pdbx_description
1 polymer ?
#
loop_
_entity_poly.entity_id
_entity_poly.type
_entity_poly.pdbx_seq_one_letter_code
_entity_poly.pdbx_strand_id
1 'polypeptide(L)'
;TTDKAIVEDYCRQAGMEFEWLSGNGLRTRKVRPAITKHPKTGEQVFFNQLQLHHISCLEAAVRESLLSVFGEENLPRNVYYGDGSPIEDSTMAEIGAIYQEAQVSFPWQQGDILMLDNMLTAHARNPYVGSRKIVVAMGEMIRSENI
;
A
#
# COMPACT_ATOMS: atom_id res chain seq x y z
N THR A 1 -5.58 15.57 -16.61
CA THR A 1 -5.09 16.51 -17.64
C THR A 1 -4.24 15.75 -18.64
N THR A 2 -4.15 16.20 -19.90
CA THR A 2 -3.27 15.63 -20.93
C THR A 2 -1.96 16.40 -21.09
N ASP A 3 -1.79 17.50 -20.34
CA ASP A 3 -0.59 18.32 -20.35
C ASP A 3 0.50 17.72 -19.43
N LYS A 4 1.63 17.35 -20.02
CA LYS A 4 2.77 16.79 -19.29
C LYS A 4 3.35 17.77 -18.28
N ALA A 5 3.42 19.06 -18.60
CA ALA A 5 3.99 20.06 -17.70
C ALA A 5 3.21 20.15 -16.38
N ILE A 6 1.88 20.06 -16.44
CA ILE A 6 1.02 20.05 -15.24
C ILE A 6 1.27 18.79 -14.39
N VAL A 7 1.46 17.63 -15.03
CA VAL A 7 1.75 16.37 -14.32
C VAL A 7 3.12 16.42 -13.65
N GLU A 8 4.13 16.93 -14.35
CA GLU A 8 5.48 17.09 -13.81
C GLU A 8 5.53 18.05 -12.62
N ASP A 9 4.82 19.18 -12.72
CA ASP A 9 4.70 20.15 -11.61
C ASP A 9 4.06 19.51 -10.38
N TYR A 10 2.99 18.72 -10.57
CA TYR A 10 2.38 17.93 -9.50
C TYR A 10 3.39 16.95 -8.86
N CYS A 11 4.15 16.22 -9.68
CA CYS A 11 5.16 15.29 -9.16
C CYS A 11 6.23 16.00 -8.33
N ARG A 12 6.73 17.16 -8.81
CA ARG A 12 7.73 17.96 -8.07
C ARG A 12 7.17 18.47 -6.73
N GLN A 13 5.97 19.03 -6.73
CA GLN A 13 5.31 19.51 -5.50
C GLN A 13 5.04 18.37 -4.51
N ALA A 14 4.70 17.19 -5.03
CA ALA A 14 4.52 16.00 -4.22
C ALA A 14 5.83 15.34 -3.81
N GLY A 15 7.01 15.83 -4.19
CA GLY A 15 8.30 15.18 -3.90
C GLY A 15 8.39 13.76 -4.48
N MET A 16 7.92 13.58 -5.71
CA MET A 16 7.99 12.32 -6.47
C MET A 16 8.99 12.45 -7.60
N GLU A 17 9.82 11.43 -7.76
CA GLU A 17 10.58 11.20 -8.98
C GLU A 17 9.62 10.72 -10.07
N PHE A 18 9.90 11.08 -11.32
CA PHE A 18 9.08 10.67 -12.45
C PHE A 18 9.92 10.48 -13.71
N GLU A 19 9.45 9.60 -14.59
CA GLU A 19 10.03 9.30 -15.89
C GLU A 19 8.90 9.08 -16.91
N TRP A 20 8.96 9.78 -18.03
CA TRP A 20 8.04 9.55 -19.15
C TRP A 20 8.55 8.39 -20.01
N LEU A 21 7.72 7.36 -20.15
CA LEU A 21 7.96 6.20 -21.00
C LEU A 21 7.37 6.41 -22.40
N SER A 22 7.63 5.46 -23.30
CA SER A 22 7.00 5.44 -24.62
C SER A 22 5.46 5.38 -24.52
N GLY A 23 4.77 5.87 -25.55
CA GLY A 23 3.30 5.82 -25.59
C GLY A 23 2.59 6.69 -24.53
N ASN A 24 3.27 7.71 -23.98
CA ASN A 24 2.78 8.54 -22.87
C ASN A 24 2.58 7.78 -21.54
N GLY A 25 3.29 6.66 -21.36
CA GLY A 25 3.41 6.04 -20.03
C GLY A 25 4.15 6.96 -19.06
N LEU A 26 3.76 6.91 -17.79
CA LEU A 26 4.43 7.62 -16.70
C LEU A 26 4.83 6.62 -15.63
N ARG A 27 6.11 6.61 -15.28
CA ARG A 27 6.62 5.94 -14.09
C ARG A 27 6.85 6.99 -13.02
N THR A 28 6.46 6.70 -11.78
CA THR A 28 6.72 7.55 -10.62
C THR A 28 7.36 6.75 -9.52
N ARG A 29 8.29 7.35 -8.78
CA ARG A 29 8.92 6.75 -7.60
C ARG A 29 8.88 7.73 -6.43
N LYS A 30 8.64 7.22 -5.23
CA LYS A 30 8.63 8.02 -4.02
C LYS A 30 9.13 7.23 -2.83
N VAL A 31 10.17 7.75 -2.18
CA VAL A 31 10.63 7.23 -0.88
C VAL A 31 9.66 7.71 0.20
N ARG A 32 9.23 6.78 1.06
CA ARG A 32 8.30 7.03 2.17
C ARG A 32 8.81 6.33 3.43
N PRO A 33 8.50 6.87 4.63
CA PRO A 33 8.82 6.19 5.88
C PRO A 33 8.09 4.83 5.94
N ALA A 34 8.81 3.78 6.34
CA ALA A 34 8.21 2.48 6.62
C ALA A 34 7.48 2.46 7.99
N ILE A 35 8.03 3.22 8.95
CA ILE A 35 7.51 3.42 10.29
C ILE A 35 7.26 4.91 10.48
N THR A 36 6.07 5.25 10.99
CA THR A 36 5.63 6.63 11.24
C THR A 36 5.34 6.81 12.73
N LYS A 37 5.32 8.05 13.24
CA LYS A 37 4.95 8.34 14.63
C LYS A 37 3.49 8.75 14.71
N HIS A 38 2.68 8.06 15.49
CA HIS A 38 1.27 8.42 15.66
C HIS A 38 1.13 9.83 16.26
N PRO A 39 0.35 10.75 15.68
CA PRO A 39 0.38 12.17 16.07
C PRO A 39 -0.21 12.46 17.46
N LYS A 40 -1.12 11.60 17.95
CA LYS A 40 -1.72 11.74 19.29
C LYS A 40 -0.97 10.95 20.37
N THR A 41 -0.79 9.64 20.20
CA THR A 41 -0.09 8.77 21.18
C THR A 41 1.43 8.88 21.16
N GLY A 42 2.03 9.28 20.04
CA GLY A 42 3.48 9.34 19.87
C GLY A 42 4.16 7.98 19.64
N GLU A 43 3.38 6.90 19.49
CA GLU A 43 3.89 5.55 19.27
C GLU A 43 4.45 5.38 17.85
N GLN A 44 5.40 4.47 17.68
CA GLN A 44 5.87 4.05 16.36
C GLN A 44 4.87 3.07 15.75
N VAL A 45 4.40 3.36 14.56
CA VAL A 45 3.38 2.57 13.86
C VAL A 45 3.87 2.12 12.49
N PHE A 46 3.57 0.86 12.16
CA PHE A 46 3.86 0.28 10.85
C PHE A 46 2.76 0.67 9.84
N PHE A 47 2.78 1.94 9.44
CA PHE A 47 1.77 2.55 8.58
C PHE A 47 2.31 2.74 7.16
N ASN A 48 2.21 1.70 6.34
CA ASN A 48 2.68 1.67 4.96
C ASN A 48 1.82 0.76 4.08
N GLN A 49 2.22 0.57 2.82
CA GLN A 49 1.49 -0.23 1.84
C GLN A 49 2.34 -1.34 1.21
N LEU A 50 3.29 -1.91 1.97
CA LEU A 50 4.21 -2.94 1.49
C LEU A 50 3.45 -4.14 0.90
N GLN A 51 2.51 -4.72 1.65
CA GLN A 51 1.72 -5.88 1.22
C GLN A 51 0.86 -5.61 -0.03
N LEU A 52 0.50 -4.35 -0.29
CA LEU A 52 -0.29 -3.96 -1.47
C LEU A 52 0.58 -3.85 -2.74
N HIS A 53 1.88 -3.56 -2.58
CA HIS A 53 2.79 -3.26 -3.69
C HIS A 53 3.78 -4.37 -3.98
N HIS A 54 4.19 -5.12 -2.97
CA HIS A 54 5.21 -6.15 -3.14
C HIS A 54 4.68 -7.34 -3.93
N ILE A 55 5.48 -7.79 -4.90
CA ILE A 55 5.07 -8.80 -5.88
C ILE A 55 4.90 -10.19 -5.29
N SER A 56 5.56 -10.48 -4.16
CA SER A 56 5.37 -11.73 -3.42
C SER A 56 3.99 -11.87 -2.80
N CYS A 57 3.24 -10.77 -2.65
CA CYS A 57 1.86 -10.78 -2.17
C CYS A 57 0.84 -11.09 -3.28
N LEU A 58 1.30 -11.26 -4.53
CA LEU A 58 0.47 -11.74 -5.63
C LEU A 58 0.45 -13.27 -5.64
N GLU A 59 -0.64 -13.84 -6.18
CA GLU A 59 -0.67 -15.26 -6.51
C GLU A 59 0.48 -15.63 -7.44
N ALA A 60 1.11 -16.79 -7.23
CA ALA A 60 2.33 -17.18 -7.95
C ALA A 60 2.19 -17.09 -9.47
N ALA A 61 1.08 -17.61 -10.03
CA ALA A 61 0.82 -17.55 -11.48
C ALA A 61 0.67 -16.11 -12.00
N VAL A 62 0.09 -15.21 -11.18
CA VAL A 62 -0.05 -13.79 -11.53
C VAL A 62 1.31 -13.10 -11.49
N ARG A 63 2.11 -13.36 -10.45
CA ARG A 63 3.48 -12.84 -10.32
C ARG A 63 4.34 -13.27 -11.51
N GLU A 64 4.36 -14.56 -11.83
CA GLU A 64 5.13 -15.12 -12.96
C GLU A 64 4.70 -14.50 -14.29
N SER A 65 3.39 -14.38 -14.52
CA SER A 65 2.85 -13.76 -15.73
C SER A 65 3.28 -12.29 -15.87
N LEU A 66 3.16 -11.50 -14.79
CA LEU A 66 3.57 -10.09 -14.82
C LEU A 66 5.08 -9.94 -15.04
N LEU A 67 5.90 -10.74 -14.37
CA LEU A 67 7.36 -10.72 -14.56
C LEU A 67 7.75 -11.10 -15.98
N SER A 68 7.09 -12.10 -16.56
CA SER A 68 7.33 -12.53 -17.95
C SER A 68 6.97 -11.44 -18.98
N VAL A 69 5.84 -10.76 -18.78
CA VAL A 69 5.33 -9.76 -19.72
C VAL A 69 6.06 -8.42 -19.61
N PHE A 70 6.34 -7.97 -18.39
CA PHE A 70 6.84 -6.62 -18.13
C PHE A 70 8.32 -6.57 -17.72
N GLY A 71 8.87 -7.68 -17.22
CA GLY A 71 10.11 -7.64 -16.45
C GLY A 71 9.91 -6.92 -15.11
N GLU A 72 10.86 -7.09 -14.19
CA GLU A 72 10.75 -6.53 -12.84
C GLU A 72 10.68 -4.98 -12.83
N GLU A 73 11.46 -4.33 -13.69
CA GLU A 73 11.56 -2.87 -13.79
C GLU A 73 10.29 -2.18 -14.30
N ASN A 74 9.43 -2.89 -15.05
CA ASN A 74 8.24 -2.30 -15.67
C ASN A 74 6.94 -2.84 -15.07
N LEU A 75 7.01 -3.46 -13.89
CA LEU A 75 5.81 -3.88 -13.19
C LEU A 75 4.88 -2.68 -12.93
N PRO A 76 3.54 -2.86 -12.99
CA PRO A 76 2.58 -1.78 -12.78
C PRO A 76 2.74 -1.09 -11.42
N ARG A 77 3.22 -1.85 -10.43
CA ARG A 77 3.64 -1.39 -9.12
C ARG A 77 4.62 -2.41 -8.54
N ASN A 78 5.59 -1.90 -7.78
CA ASN A 78 6.46 -2.68 -6.92
C ASN A 78 6.95 -1.80 -5.76
N VAL A 79 7.61 -2.39 -4.77
CA VAL A 79 8.19 -1.67 -3.63
C VAL A 79 9.57 -2.22 -3.28
N TYR A 80 10.45 -1.31 -2.88
CA TYR A 80 11.87 -1.55 -2.62
C TYR A 80 12.23 -0.88 -1.30
N TYR A 81 13.41 -1.20 -0.76
CA TYR A 81 13.99 -0.41 0.32
C TYR A 81 14.25 1.04 -0.14
N GLY A 82 14.48 1.94 0.83
CA GLY A 82 14.68 3.37 0.55
C GLY A 82 15.90 3.67 -0.32
N ASP A 83 16.88 2.77 -0.35
CA ASP A 83 18.06 2.83 -1.23
C ASP A 83 17.81 2.24 -2.64
N GLY A 84 16.66 1.60 -2.86
CA GLY A 84 16.29 0.93 -4.11
C GLY A 84 16.67 -0.54 -4.19
N SER A 85 17.29 -1.13 -3.16
CA SER A 85 17.49 -2.57 -3.11
C SER A 85 16.15 -3.32 -2.98
N PRO A 86 16.02 -4.52 -3.57
CA PRO A 86 14.80 -5.31 -3.47
C PRO A 86 14.54 -5.72 -2.02
N ILE A 87 13.27 -5.72 -1.63
CA ILE A 87 12.85 -6.32 -0.37
C ILE A 87 12.77 -7.84 -0.59
N GLU A 88 13.33 -8.60 0.33
CA GLU A 88 13.39 -10.05 0.20
C GLU A 88 12.00 -10.68 0.40
N ASP A 89 11.71 -11.73 -0.37
CA ASP A 89 10.47 -12.51 -0.18
C ASP A 89 10.34 -13.07 1.24
N SER A 90 11.47 -13.42 1.89
CA SER A 90 11.50 -13.88 3.28
C SER A 90 11.09 -12.79 4.27
N THR A 91 11.51 -11.54 4.05
CA THR A 91 11.12 -10.38 4.86
C THR A 91 9.62 -10.15 4.75
N MET A 92 9.06 -10.25 3.54
CA MET A 92 7.62 -10.15 3.33
C MET A 92 6.84 -11.31 3.94
N ALA A 93 7.39 -12.53 3.93
CA ALA A 93 6.79 -13.69 4.58
C ALA A 93 6.74 -13.52 6.11
N GLU A 94 7.80 -12.99 6.72
CA GLU A 94 7.85 -12.68 8.15
C GLU A 94 6.82 -11.61 8.54
N ILE A 95 6.75 -10.51 7.78
CA ILE A 95 5.71 -9.48 7.97
C ILE A 95 4.32 -10.11 7.87
N GLY A 96 4.09 -10.96 6.87
CA GLY A 96 2.82 -11.68 6.71
C GLY A 96 2.47 -12.55 7.91
N ALA A 97 3.44 -13.28 8.47
CA ALA A 97 3.25 -14.11 9.66
C ALA A 97 2.87 -13.27 10.89
N ILE A 98 3.55 -12.14 11.11
CA ILE A 98 3.23 -11.22 12.21
C ILE A 98 1.81 -10.67 12.08
N TYR A 99 1.39 -10.30 10.87
CA TYR A 99 0.01 -9.86 10.63
C TYR A 99 -1.01 -10.97 10.94
N GLN A 100 -0.72 -12.21 10.58
CA GLN A 100 -1.59 -13.35 10.88
C GLN A 100 -1.65 -13.67 12.38
N GLU A 101 -0.54 -13.52 13.10
CA GLU A 101 -0.49 -13.71 14.55
C GLU A 101 -1.26 -12.62 15.29
N ALA A 102 -1.09 -11.37 14.87
CA ALA A 102 -1.76 -10.21 15.47
C ALA A 102 -3.22 -10.04 15.03
N GLN A 103 -3.71 -10.83 14.08
CA GLN A 103 -5.04 -10.63 13.50
C GLN A 103 -6.14 -10.87 14.54
N VAL A 104 -7.15 -10.01 14.50
CA VAL A 104 -8.43 -10.26 15.17
C VAL A 104 -9.49 -10.43 14.10
N SER A 105 -10.13 -11.60 14.09
CA SER A 105 -11.21 -11.90 13.16
C SER A 105 -12.50 -12.19 13.92
N PHE A 106 -13.60 -11.66 13.42
CA PHE A 106 -14.92 -11.87 13.98
C PHE A 106 -15.97 -11.92 12.85
N PRO A 107 -17.03 -12.70 13.02
CA PRO A 107 -18.14 -12.70 12.09
C PRO A 107 -18.93 -11.40 12.25
N TRP A 108 -19.12 -10.68 11.15
CA TRP A 108 -20.00 -9.51 11.12
C TRP A 108 -21.46 -9.92 11.35
N GLN A 109 -22.14 -9.17 12.21
CA GLN A 109 -23.59 -9.23 12.39
C GLN A 109 -24.24 -7.95 11.89
N GLN A 110 -25.52 -8.06 11.52
CA GLN A 110 -26.27 -6.89 11.08
C GLN A 110 -26.44 -5.90 12.24
N GLY A 111 -26.02 -4.65 12.00
CA GLY A 111 -26.06 -3.59 13.02
C GLY A 111 -24.72 -3.37 13.73
N ASP A 112 -23.74 -4.25 13.54
CA ASP A 112 -22.39 -4.03 14.08
C ASP A 112 -21.76 -2.75 13.51
N ILE A 113 -21.03 -2.06 14.39
CA ILE A 113 -20.21 -0.91 14.03
C ILE A 113 -18.79 -1.18 14.53
N LEU A 114 -17.83 -1.19 13.60
CA LEU A 114 -16.41 -1.18 13.94
C LEU A 114 -15.88 0.24 13.79
N MET A 115 -15.24 0.73 14.84
CA MET A 115 -14.42 1.94 14.81
C MET A 115 -12.98 1.53 15.06
N LEU A 116 -12.08 2.05 14.24
CA LEU A 116 -10.65 1.81 14.37
C LEU A 116 -9.87 3.09 14.11
N ASP A 117 -8.68 3.17 14.69
CA ASP A 117 -7.69 4.16 14.30
C ASP A 117 -6.93 3.64 13.08
N ASN A 118 -7.01 4.37 11.96
CA ASN A 118 -6.45 3.92 10.69
C ASN A 118 -4.92 3.85 10.69
N MET A 119 -4.24 4.59 11.58
CA MET A 119 -2.79 4.53 11.69
C MET A 119 -2.31 3.36 12.54
N LEU A 120 -3.07 3.01 13.58
CA LEU A 120 -2.73 1.92 14.49
C LEU A 120 -3.21 0.55 13.99
N THR A 121 -4.27 0.52 13.18
CA THR A 121 -4.96 -0.73 12.81
C THR A 121 -4.95 -0.94 11.30
N ALA A 122 -4.19 -1.94 10.85
CA ALA A 122 -4.38 -2.50 9.53
C ALA A 122 -5.67 -3.34 9.50
N HIS A 123 -6.39 -3.29 8.37
CA HIS A 123 -7.64 -4.01 8.20
C HIS A 123 -7.74 -4.63 6.81
N ALA A 124 -8.33 -5.82 6.76
CA ALA A 124 -8.46 -6.61 5.54
C ALA A 124 -9.81 -7.33 5.53
N ARG A 125 -9.99 -8.22 4.54
CA ARG A 125 -11.22 -8.98 4.38
C ARG A 125 -10.91 -10.42 3.96
N ASN A 126 -11.48 -11.38 4.68
CA ASN A 126 -11.48 -12.78 4.25
C ASN A 126 -12.35 -12.99 3.00
N PRO A 127 -12.05 -14.01 2.17
CA PRO A 127 -12.98 -14.45 1.12
C PRO A 127 -14.40 -14.67 1.68
N TYR A 128 -15.44 -14.35 0.90
CA TYR A 128 -16.84 -14.57 1.27
C TYR A 128 -17.65 -15.06 0.07
N VAL A 129 -18.80 -15.66 0.36
CA VAL A 129 -19.78 -16.12 -0.64
C VAL A 129 -21.13 -15.46 -0.34
N GLY A 130 -21.91 -15.16 -1.38
CA GLY A 130 -23.24 -14.59 -1.25
C GLY A 130 -23.26 -13.07 -1.07
N SER A 131 -24.42 -12.55 -0.66
CA SER A 131 -24.65 -11.10 -0.53
C SER A 131 -24.03 -10.56 0.76
N ARG A 132 -23.22 -9.49 0.63
CA ARG A 132 -22.60 -8.78 1.75
C ARG A 132 -22.61 -7.29 1.48
N LYS A 133 -23.06 -6.48 2.45
CA LYS A 133 -23.00 -5.02 2.39
C LYS A 133 -22.37 -4.47 3.67
N ILE A 134 -21.24 -3.78 3.51
CA ILE A 134 -20.59 -2.98 4.55
C ILE A 134 -20.50 -1.56 4.02
N VAL A 135 -20.81 -0.59 4.87
CA VAL A 135 -20.66 0.84 4.57
C VAL A 135 -19.51 1.41 5.39
N VAL A 136 -18.85 2.43 4.84
CA VAL A 136 -17.68 3.05 5.46
C VAL A 136 -17.88 4.55 5.51
N ALA A 137 -17.53 5.15 6.64
CA ALA A 137 -17.39 6.59 6.80
C ALA A 137 -15.97 6.87 7.27
N MET A 138 -15.30 7.82 6.62
CA MET A 138 -13.98 8.29 7.03
C MET A 138 -14.14 9.41 8.06
N GLY A 139 -13.36 9.32 9.14
CA GLY A 139 -13.29 10.35 10.17
C GLY A 139 -12.36 11.51 9.80
N GLU A 140 -11.71 12.06 10.82
CA GLU A 140 -10.68 13.10 10.66
C GLU A 140 -9.50 12.60 9.80
N MET A 141 -9.10 13.39 8.81
CA MET A 141 -7.99 13.05 7.92
C MET A 141 -6.67 13.61 8.46
N ILE A 142 -5.67 12.75 8.61
CA ILE A 142 -4.31 13.16 8.97
C ILE A 142 -3.52 13.49 7.69
N ARG A 143 -2.88 14.66 7.66
CA ARG A 143 -2.00 15.07 6.56
C ARG A 143 -0.60 14.54 6.80
N SER A 144 0.12 14.22 5.71
CA SER A 144 1.50 13.72 5.80
C SER A 144 2.48 14.69 6.44
N GLU A 145 2.16 15.98 6.54
CA GLU A 145 2.95 17.00 7.25
C GLU A 145 2.86 16.87 8.78
N ASN A 146 1.83 16.17 9.27
CA ASN A 146 1.51 16.04 10.69
C ASN A 146 1.97 14.69 11.27
N ILE A 147 2.80 13.94 10.54
CA ILE A 147 3.24 12.58 10.87
C ILE A 147 4.70 12.35 10.49
#